data_AF-A0A8C6VLK1-F1
#
_entry.id   AF-A0A8C6VLK1-F1
#
_cell.length_a   1.000
_cell.length_b   1.000
_cell.length_c   1.000
_cell.angle_alpha   90.00
_cell.angle_beta   90.00
_cell.angle_gamma   90.00
#
_symmetry.space_group_name_H-M   'P 1'
#
loop_
_entity.id
_entity.type
_entity.pdbx_description
1 polymer ?
#
loop_
_entity_poly.entity_id
_entity_poly.type
_entity_poly.pdbx_seq_one_letter_code
_entity_poly.pdbx_strand_id
1 'polypeptide(L)'
;MSCSDKILRWNVLGLQGALLSHFIHPVYLRSVTLGYLYSQGHLTRAICCRMSRDGDAFGTRLPAPYVVNHPEVGRVSVYDSARQTGKTKESSINWCLPDGTSVEILDGTKGKVDGPKLDISRVSKQSLFQLFRMLCTKMVREDLKNFIVYSEAKESAADYQSAKQQFFWGLQEMGYGSWIGKPQEEEAFVLPEPAAPPFL
;
A
#
# COMPACT_ATOMS: atom_id res chain seq x y z
N MET A 1 -5.16 -9.24 7.30
CA MET A 1 -3.87 -9.42 6.57
C MET A 1 -2.73 -8.85 7.38
N SER A 2 -1.65 -9.62 7.58
CA SER A 2 -0.46 -9.20 8.33
C SER A 2 0.45 -8.25 7.54
N CYS A 3 1.45 -7.65 8.19
CA CYS A 3 2.46 -6.84 7.48
C CYS A 3 3.26 -7.68 6.47
N SER A 4 3.60 -8.92 6.81
CA SER A 4 4.29 -9.84 5.88
C SER A 4 3.44 -10.14 4.64
N ASP A 5 2.12 -10.30 4.79
CA ASP A 5 1.21 -10.49 3.65
C ASP A 5 1.10 -9.22 2.79
N LYS A 6 1.10 -8.03 3.41
CA LYS A 6 1.09 -6.76 2.68
C LYS A 6 2.38 -6.58 1.87
N ILE A 7 3.54 -6.90 2.43
CA ILE A 7 4.82 -6.85 1.70
C ILE A 7 4.85 -7.91 0.59
N LEU A 8 4.32 -9.11 0.82
CA LEU A 8 4.14 -10.11 -0.23
C LEU A 8 3.34 -9.55 -1.41
N ARG A 9 2.21 -8.91 -1.11
CA ARG A 9 1.37 -8.27 -2.13
C ARG A 9 2.12 -7.18 -2.89
N TRP A 10 2.95 -6.37 -2.21
CA TRP A 10 3.79 -5.37 -2.87
C TRP A 10 4.87 -5.99 -3.76
N ASN A 11 5.42 -7.14 -3.37
CA ASN A 11 6.35 -7.90 -4.20
C ASN A 11 5.69 -8.57 -5.42
N VAL A 12 4.38 -8.43 -5.61
CA VAL A 12 3.69 -8.87 -6.83
C VAL A 12 3.09 -7.67 -7.58
N LEU A 13 2.35 -6.82 -6.88
CA LEU A 13 1.59 -5.71 -7.47
C LEU A 13 2.32 -4.36 -7.49
N GLY A 14 3.51 -4.31 -6.88
CA GLY A 14 4.23 -3.06 -6.62
C GLY A 14 3.64 -2.24 -5.46
N LEU A 15 4.43 -1.26 -5.02
CA LEU A 15 4.13 -0.37 -3.90
C LEU A 15 3.11 0.73 -4.25
N GLN A 16 3.07 1.13 -5.52
CA GLN A 16 2.34 2.29 -6.03
C GLN A 16 0.82 2.15 -5.91
N GLY A 17 0.31 0.91 -5.88
CA GLY A 17 -1.12 0.62 -5.83
C GLY A 17 -1.86 0.95 -7.13
N ALA A 18 -3.19 0.77 -7.11
CA ALA A 18 -4.03 0.88 -8.30
C ALA A 18 -4.01 2.29 -8.91
N LEU A 19 -4.22 3.33 -8.10
CA LEU A 19 -4.33 4.70 -8.61
C LEU A 19 -3.08 5.18 -9.34
N LEU A 20 -1.89 4.99 -8.76
CA LEU A 20 -0.65 5.42 -9.40
C LEU A 20 -0.24 4.51 -10.58
N SER A 21 -0.74 3.27 -10.65
CA SER A 21 -0.44 2.39 -11.80
C SER A 21 -0.94 2.92 -13.14
N HIS A 22 -1.88 3.87 -13.13
CA HIS A 22 -2.31 4.62 -14.33
C HIS A 22 -1.22 5.53 -14.93
N PHE A 23 -0.18 5.85 -14.16
CA PHE A 23 0.86 6.82 -14.52
C PHE A 23 2.25 6.21 -14.58
N ILE A 24 2.53 5.17 -13.79
CA ILE A 24 3.86 4.59 -13.65
C ILE A 24 3.82 3.06 -13.68
N HIS A 25 4.92 2.47 -14.15
CA HIS A 25 5.17 1.04 -14.04
C HIS A 25 5.26 0.60 -12.56
N PRO A 26 5.05 -0.69 -12.26
CA PRO A 26 5.13 -1.20 -10.90
C PRO A 26 6.47 -0.89 -10.23
N VAL A 27 6.41 -0.38 -9.00
CA VAL A 27 7.59 -0.01 -8.21
C VAL A 27 7.80 -1.06 -7.12
N TYR A 28 8.97 -1.69 -7.09
CA TYR A 28 9.31 -2.73 -6.13
C TYR A 28 10.41 -2.28 -5.18
N LEU A 29 10.39 -2.82 -3.96
CA LEU A 29 11.53 -2.67 -3.05
C LEU A 29 12.70 -3.47 -3.62
N ARG A 30 13.86 -2.83 -3.76
CA ARG A 30 15.11 -3.54 -4.06
C ARG A 30 15.58 -4.37 -2.88
N SER A 31 15.39 -3.87 -1.65
CA SER A 31 15.88 -4.51 -0.43
C SER A 31 14.92 -4.35 0.75
N VAL A 32 14.94 -5.32 1.66
CA VAL A 32 14.25 -5.28 2.96
C VAL A 32 15.26 -5.58 4.07
N THR A 33 15.48 -4.61 4.95
CA THR A 33 16.41 -4.74 6.09
C THR A 33 15.64 -4.79 7.40
N LEU A 34 15.90 -5.79 8.23
CA LEU A 34 15.31 -5.90 9.56
C LEU A 34 16.31 -5.46 10.64
N GLY A 35 15.85 -4.61 11.56
CA GLY A 35 16.60 -4.26 12.76
C GLY A 35 16.73 -5.43 13.75
N TYR A 36 15.67 -6.22 13.90
CA TYR A 36 15.56 -7.30 14.88
C TYR A 36 14.80 -8.51 14.31
N LEU A 37 14.94 -9.68 14.94
CA LEU A 37 14.29 -10.95 14.54
C LEU A 37 14.56 -11.38 13.08
N TYR A 38 15.75 -11.08 12.56
CA TYR A 38 16.12 -11.52 11.22
C TYR A 38 16.37 -13.03 11.18
N SER A 39 15.66 -13.70 10.28
CA SER A 39 15.98 -15.05 9.81
C SER A 39 15.75 -15.06 8.31
N GLN A 40 16.82 -15.31 7.54
CA GLN A 40 16.77 -15.24 6.08
C GLN A 40 15.65 -16.12 5.51
N GLY A 41 15.63 -17.41 5.87
CA GLY A 41 14.63 -18.36 5.35
C GLY A 41 13.19 -18.04 5.77
N HIS A 42 12.96 -17.52 6.97
CA HIS A 42 11.62 -17.10 7.40
C HIS A 42 11.17 -15.84 6.68
N LEU A 43 12.06 -14.84 6.55
CA LEU A 43 11.76 -13.57 5.92
C LEU A 43 11.46 -13.75 4.43
N THR A 44 12.37 -14.39 3.67
CA THR A 44 12.19 -14.58 2.22
C THR A 44 10.93 -15.39 1.90
N ARG A 45 10.68 -16.47 2.66
CA ARG A 45 9.43 -17.24 2.51
C ARG A 45 8.20 -16.37 2.76
N ALA A 46 8.20 -15.55 3.80
CA ALA A 46 7.03 -14.75 4.17
C ALA A 46 6.71 -13.64 3.15
N ILE A 47 7.75 -13.00 2.58
CA ILE A 47 7.58 -11.79 1.77
C ILE A 47 7.68 -12.00 0.25
N CYS A 48 8.19 -13.13 -0.25
CA CYS A 48 8.26 -13.37 -1.69
C CYS A 48 8.23 -14.86 -2.06
N CYS A 49 9.16 -15.66 -1.56
CA CYS A 49 9.45 -17.01 -2.07
C CYS A 49 8.31 -18.02 -1.93
N ARG A 50 7.31 -17.79 -1.07
CA ARG A 50 6.12 -18.66 -1.04
C ARG A 50 5.32 -18.61 -2.34
N MET A 51 5.38 -17.51 -3.10
CA MET A 51 4.75 -17.42 -4.42
C MET A 51 5.54 -18.11 -5.53
N SER A 52 6.72 -18.65 -5.22
CA SER A 52 7.60 -19.35 -6.17
C SER A 52 7.92 -20.78 -5.71
N ARG A 53 7.09 -21.36 -4.82
CA ARG A 53 7.27 -22.73 -4.31
C ARG A 53 7.33 -23.75 -5.44
N ASP A 54 6.47 -23.57 -6.44
CA ASP A 54 6.29 -24.47 -7.56
C ASP A 54 7.05 -23.93 -8.81
N GLY A 55 8.22 -23.33 -8.59
CA GLY A 55 9.03 -22.66 -9.61
C GLY A 55 8.42 -21.34 -10.09
N ASP A 56 8.49 -21.07 -11.40
CA ASP A 56 7.99 -19.84 -12.02
C ASP A 56 6.53 -19.94 -12.54
N ALA A 57 5.81 -21.01 -12.18
CA ALA A 57 4.45 -21.25 -12.66
C ALA A 57 3.47 -20.12 -12.29
N PHE A 58 3.61 -19.52 -11.11
CA PHE A 58 2.81 -18.35 -10.74
C PHE A 58 3.25 -17.08 -11.49
N GLY A 59 4.56 -16.85 -11.62
CA GLY A 59 5.13 -15.66 -12.27
C GLY A 59 4.71 -15.54 -13.74
N THR A 60 4.71 -16.67 -14.47
CA THR A 60 4.28 -16.72 -15.88
C THR A 60 2.80 -16.40 -16.12
N ARG A 61 1.96 -16.42 -15.07
CA ARG A 61 0.53 -16.04 -15.16
C ARG A 61 0.28 -14.55 -14.90
N LEU A 62 1.28 -13.81 -14.43
CA LEU A 62 1.14 -12.38 -14.20
C LEU A 62 1.12 -11.62 -15.54
N PRO A 63 0.22 -10.63 -15.70
CA PRO A 63 0.27 -9.77 -16.88
C PRO A 63 1.55 -8.93 -16.83
N ALA A 64 2.17 -8.70 -17.99
CA ALA A 64 3.24 -7.72 -18.09
C ALA A 64 2.71 -6.34 -17.64
N PRO A 65 3.49 -5.52 -16.92
CA PRO A 65 4.90 -5.70 -16.51
C PRO A 65 5.07 -6.29 -15.09
N TYR A 66 4.05 -6.92 -14.51
CA TYR A 66 4.09 -7.41 -13.13
C TYR A 66 4.93 -8.69 -13.00
N VAL A 67 5.70 -8.77 -11.92
CA VAL A 67 6.57 -9.91 -11.62
C VAL A 67 6.51 -10.28 -10.14
N VAL A 68 7.01 -11.46 -9.79
CA VAL A 68 7.31 -11.80 -8.39
C VAL A 68 8.70 -11.23 -8.05
N ASN A 69 8.72 -10.11 -7.35
CA ASN A 69 9.94 -9.48 -6.88
C ASN A 69 10.57 -10.25 -5.71
N HIS A 70 11.86 -10.54 -5.82
CA HIS A 70 12.67 -11.12 -4.76
C HIS A 70 13.68 -10.09 -4.25
N PRO A 71 13.33 -9.28 -3.24
CA PRO A 71 14.23 -8.25 -2.74
C PRO A 71 15.45 -8.86 -2.04
N GLU A 72 16.56 -8.13 -2.06
CA GLU A 72 17.70 -8.40 -1.19
C GLU A 72 17.24 -8.31 0.27
N VAL A 73 17.55 -9.31 1.10
CA VAL A 73 17.14 -9.31 2.52
C VAL A 73 18.34 -9.24 3.44
N GLY A 74 18.33 -8.28 4.36
CA GLY A 74 19.45 -8.02 5.25
C GLY A 74 19.04 -7.77 6.70
N ARG A 75 20.05 -7.64 7.54
CA ARG A 75 19.93 -7.16 8.91
C ARG A 75 20.95 -6.05 9.16
N VAL A 76 20.68 -5.24 10.17
CA VAL A 76 21.66 -4.29 10.69
C VAL A 76 22.78 -5.01 11.43
N SER A 77 23.99 -4.45 11.42
CA SER A 77 25.15 -5.01 12.14
C SER A 77 24.99 -4.92 13.66
N VAL A 78 24.35 -3.85 14.13
CA VAL A 78 24.13 -3.55 15.55
C VAL A 78 22.66 -3.21 15.75
N TYR A 79 22.06 -3.82 16.76
CA TYR A 79 20.72 -3.50 17.25
C TYR A 79 20.77 -3.41 18.76
N ASP A 80 20.88 -2.18 19.28
CA ASP A 80 21.14 -1.91 20.70
C ASP A 80 19.87 -1.89 21.57
N SER A 81 18.68 -2.06 20.99
CA SER A 81 17.46 -2.11 21.79
C SER A 81 17.21 -3.52 22.29
N ALA A 82 17.15 -3.70 23.60
CA ALA A 82 16.57 -4.92 24.17
C ALA A 82 15.11 -5.08 23.70
N ARG A 83 14.63 -6.34 23.64
CA ARG A 83 13.21 -6.61 23.39
C ARG A 83 12.40 -5.96 24.51
N GLN A 84 11.66 -4.91 24.18
CA GLN A 84 10.72 -4.31 25.11
C GLN A 84 9.45 -5.17 25.20
N THR A 85 9.06 -5.53 26.41
CA THR A 85 7.84 -6.31 26.70
C THR A 85 6.68 -5.42 27.16
N GLY A 86 6.89 -4.10 27.22
CA GLY A 86 5.86 -3.13 27.55
C GLY A 86 4.77 -3.05 26.48
N LYS A 87 3.63 -2.45 26.83
CA LYS A 87 2.55 -2.19 25.88
C LYS A 87 3.05 -1.25 24.77
N THR A 88 2.81 -1.63 23.52
CA THR A 88 3.04 -0.74 22.37
C THR A 88 2.17 0.50 22.53
N LYS A 89 2.76 1.68 22.32
CA LYS A 89 1.98 2.91 22.27
C LYS A 89 0.98 2.84 21.10
N GLU A 90 -0.21 3.38 21.32
CA GLU A 90 -1.24 3.45 20.29
C GLU A 90 -0.97 4.58 19.28
N SER A 91 0.15 5.29 19.37
CA SER A 91 0.50 6.35 18.43
C SER A 91 1.25 5.83 17.21
N SER A 92 0.98 6.45 16.05
CA SER A 92 1.72 6.24 14.81
C SER A 92 2.25 7.57 14.29
N ILE A 93 3.50 7.60 13.83
CA ILE A 93 4.14 8.81 13.32
C ILE A 93 4.48 8.58 11.85
N ASN A 94 4.18 9.57 11.01
CA ASN A 94 4.61 9.55 9.61
C ASN A 94 5.23 10.88 9.20
N TRP A 95 6.21 10.80 8.30
CA TRP A 95 7.01 11.91 7.78
C TRP A 95 7.46 11.57 6.35
N CYS A 96 7.50 12.56 5.46
CA CYS A 96 8.14 12.47 4.15
C CYS A 96 8.99 13.73 3.89
N LEU A 97 9.95 13.63 2.97
CA LEU A 97 10.96 14.68 2.72
C LEU A 97 10.37 16.10 2.54
N PRO A 98 9.27 16.32 1.80
CA PRO A 98 8.67 17.65 1.63
C PRO A 98 8.14 18.29 2.92
N ASP A 99 8.00 17.54 4.02
CA ASP A 99 7.46 18.06 5.29
C ASP A 99 8.46 18.89 6.09
N GLY A 100 9.74 18.93 5.65
CA GLY A 100 10.80 19.57 6.40
C GLY A 100 10.94 18.94 7.79
N THR A 101 10.73 19.73 8.85
CA THR A 101 10.82 19.27 10.25
C THR A 101 9.49 18.86 10.87
N SER A 102 8.38 18.97 10.13
CA SER A 102 7.03 18.69 10.65
C SER A 102 6.68 17.20 10.55
N VAL A 103 6.17 16.60 11.61
CA VAL A 103 5.70 15.21 11.62
C VAL A 103 4.19 15.15 11.84
N GLU A 104 3.51 14.18 11.24
CA GLU A 104 2.10 13.88 11.55
C GLU A 104 2.03 12.74 12.56
N ILE A 105 1.36 13.00 13.69
CA ILE A 105 1.11 12.01 14.74
C ILE A 105 -0.36 11.60 14.65
N LEU A 106 -0.61 10.29 14.63
CA LEU A 106 -1.94 9.70 14.56
C LEU A 106 -2.26 8.91 15.83
N ASP A 107 -3.51 8.99 16.26
CA ASP A 107 -4.12 8.01 17.17
C ASP A 107 -4.38 6.73 16.37
N GLY A 108 -3.61 5.68 16.65
CA GLY A 108 -3.66 4.40 15.97
C GLY A 108 -4.93 3.58 16.24
N THR A 109 -5.73 3.96 17.24
CA THR A 109 -7.06 3.34 17.46
C THR A 109 -8.12 3.96 16.57
N LYS A 110 -8.01 5.26 16.28
CA LYS A 110 -8.98 6.02 15.48
C LYS A 110 -8.58 6.18 14.01
N GLY A 111 -7.29 6.07 13.71
CA GLY A 111 -6.73 6.36 12.37
C GLY A 111 -6.87 7.83 11.98
N LYS A 112 -6.88 8.74 12.96
CA LYS A 112 -7.02 10.20 12.80
C LYS A 112 -5.81 10.92 13.39
N VAL A 113 -5.60 12.17 12.99
CA VAL A 113 -4.56 13.01 13.59
C VAL A 113 -4.82 13.13 15.08
N ASP A 114 -3.77 12.88 15.86
CA ASP A 114 -3.83 12.95 17.32
C ASP A 114 -4.10 14.40 17.75
N GLY A 115 -5.16 14.58 18.53
CA GLY A 115 -5.64 15.90 18.94
C GLY A 115 -7.17 16.00 19.04
N PRO A 116 -7.69 17.13 19.55
CA PRO A 116 -9.10 17.30 19.85
C PRO A 116 -10.00 17.38 18.59
N LYS A 117 -9.43 17.79 17.45
CA LYS A 117 -10.18 18.00 16.19
C LYS A 117 -10.41 16.72 15.39
N LEU A 118 -9.67 15.64 15.68
CA LEU A 118 -9.70 14.37 14.93
C LEU A 118 -9.58 14.57 13.41
N ASP A 119 -8.63 15.40 13.00
CA ASP A 119 -8.40 15.76 11.60
C ASP A 119 -8.07 14.54 10.74
N ILE A 120 -8.38 14.64 9.45
CA ILE A 120 -8.13 13.58 8.47
C ILE A 120 -6.63 13.53 8.16
N SER A 121 -6.02 12.35 8.34
CA SER A 121 -4.60 12.15 8.02
C SER A 121 -4.32 12.39 6.54
N ARG A 122 -3.16 12.97 6.24
CA ARG A 122 -2.64 13.15 4.87
C ARG A 122 -2.37 11.85 4.12
N VAL A 123 -2.18 10.74 4.84
CA VAL A 123 -2.02 9.39 4.24
C VAL A 123 -3.33 8.59 4.22
N SER A 124 -4.45 9.23 4.55
CA SER A 124 -5.78 8.62 4.41
C SER A 124 -6.16 8.39 2.96
N LYS A 125 -7.11 7.48 2.71
CA LYS A 125 -7.65 7.24 1.35
C LYS A 125 -8.18 8.53 0.70
N GLN A 126 -8.85 9.37 1.48
CA GLN A 126 -9.42 10.63 1.01
C GLN A 126 -8.32 11.59 0.53
N SER A 127 -7.30 11.81 1.37
CA SER A 127 -6.18 12.71 1.04
C SER A 127 -5.37 12.19 -0.16
N LEU A 128 -5.12 10.88 -0.23
CA LEU A 128 -4.42 10.27 -1.37
C LEU A 128 -5.26 10.32 -2.67
N PHE A 129 -6.58 10.20 -2.58
CA PHE A 129 -7.45 10.34 -3.75
C PHE A 129 -7.51 11.79 -4.24
N GLN A 130 -7.48 12.77 -3.33
CA GLN A 130 -7.35 14.17 -3.69
C GLN A 130 -6.04 14.44 -4.45
N LEU A 131 -4.91 13.91 -3.96
CA LEU A 131 -3.63 14.00 -4.66
C LEU A 131 -3.68 13.34 -6.05
N PHE A 132 -4.35 12.19 -6.18
CA PHE A 132 -4.58 11.55 -7.48
C PHE A 132 -5.33 12.47 -8.44
N ARG A 133 -6.43 13.10 -8.02
CA ARG A 133 -7.18 14.05 -8.88
C ARG A 133 -6.37 15.29 -9.26
N MET A 134 -5.55 15.81 -8.34
CA MET A 134 -4.61 16.89 -8.64
C MET A 134 -3.58 16.45 -9.68
N LEU A 135 -3.08 15.23 -9.59
CA LEU A 135 -2.17 14.65 -10.58
C LEU A 135 -2.86 14.47 -11.94
N CYS A 136 -4.10 13.97 -11.99
CA CYS A 136 -4.87 13.86 -13.23
C CYS A 136 -5.03 15.23 -13.91
N THR A 137 -5.29 16.28 -13.13
CA THR A 137 -5.38 17.66 -13.64
C THR A 137 -4.04 18.13 -14.20
N LYS A 138 -2.95 17.93 -13.44
CA LYS A 138 -1.60 18.33 -13.84
C LYS A 138 -1.12 17.61 -15.11
N MET A 139 -1.50 16.34 -15.28
CA MET A 139 -1.10 15.50 -16.40
C MET A 139 -2.13 15.50 -17.55
N VAL A 140 -3.17 16.33 -17.47
CA VAL A 140 -4.23 16.46 -18.50
C VAL A 140 -4.91 15.10 -18.81
N ARG A 141 -5.16 14.30 -17.77
CA ARG A 141 -5.87 13.01 -17.84
C ARG A 141 -7.33 13.16 -17.43
N GLU A 142 -8.12 13.78 -18.30
CA GLU A 142 -9.57 13.98 -18.07
C GLU A 142 -10.33 12.65 -17.97
N ASP A 143 -9.90 11.63 -18.71
CA ASP A 143 -10.42 10.25 -18.62
C ASP A 143 -10.37 9.70 -17.19
N LEU A 144 -9.27 9.96 -16.45
CA LEU A 144 -9.12 9.53 -15.07
C LEU A 144 -9.74 10.50 -14.07
N LYS A 145 -9.73 11.79 -14.37
CA LYS A 145 -10.28 12.85 -13.50
C LYS A 145 -11.81 12.76 -13.38
N ASN A 146 -12.46 12.22 -14.40
CA ASN A 146 -13.90 11.99 -14.45
C ASN A 146 -14.38 10.89 -13.51
N PHE A 147 -13.49 10.05 -12.96
CA PHE A 147 -13.87 9.13 -11.89
C PHE A 147 -14.13 9.91 -10.60
N ILE A 148 -15.41 9.97 -10.20
CA ILE A 148 -15.85 10.69 -9.00
C ILE A 148 -15.74 9.82 -7.75
N VAL A 149 -16.00 8.52 -7.88
CA VAL A 149 -15.94 7.56 -6.77
C VAL A 149 -14.55 6.91 -6.70
N TYR A 150 -14.00 6.81 -5.49
CA TYR A 150 -12.65 6.27 -5.27
C TYR A 150 -12.50 4.81 -5.75
N SER A 151 -13.51 3.96 -5.53
CA SER A 151 -13.50 2.57 -5.99
C SER A 151 -13.42 2.47 -7.51
N GLU A 152 -14.19 3.28 -8.24
CA GLU A 152 -14.21 3.29 -9.72
C GLU A 152 -12.84 3.67 -10.29
N ALA A 153 -12.20 4.71 -9.73
CA ALA A 153 -10.86 5.13 -10.13
C ALA A 153 -9.82 4.02 -9.93
N LYS A 154 -9.99 3.17 -8.91
CA LYS A 154 -9.12 2.01 -8.69
C LYS A 154 -9.45 0.86 -9.62
N GLU A 155 -10.72 0.56 -9.82
CA GLU A 155 -11.19 -0.54 -10.64
C GLU A 155 -10.84 -0.35 -12.12
N SER A 156 -10.75 0.89 -12.58
CA SER A 156 -10.32 1.22 -13.95
C SER A 156 -8.84 0.89 -14.25
N ALA A 157 -8.00 0.63 -13.24
CA ALA A 157 -6.63 0.19 -13.43
C ALA A 157 -6.57 -1.31 -13.81
N ALA A 158 -7.00 -1.63 -15.04
CA ALA A 158 -7.26 -3.00 -15.49
C ALA A 158 -6.08 -3.97 -15.27
N ASP A 159 -4.87 -3.59 -15.67
CA ASP A 159 -3.68 -4.45 -15.53
C ASP A 159 -3.35 -4.73 -14.05
N TYR A 160 -3.46 -3.71 -13.20
CA TYR A 160 -3.28 -3.86 -11.75
C TYR A 160 -4.35 -4.77 -11.15
N GLN A 161 -5.62 -4.62 -11.54
CA GLN A 161 -6.70 -5.47 -11.03
C GLN A 161 -6.56 -6.92 -11.51
N SER A 162 -6.14 -7.13 -12.76
CA SER A 162 -5.82 -8.45 -13.31
C SER A 162 -4.70 -9.12 -12.52
N ALA A 163 -3.56 -8.43 -12.32
CA ALA A 163 -2.46 -8.94 -11.50
C ALA A 163 -2.90 -9.24 -10.04
N LYS A 164 -3.75 -8.39 -9.47
CA LYS A 164 -4.31 -8.57 -8.12
C LYS A 164 -5.21 -9.81 -8.04
N GLN A 165 -6.01 -10.07 -9.07
CA GLN A 165 -6.84 -11.27 -9.15
C GLN A 165 -5.98 -12.52 -9.25
N GLN A 166 -4.96 -12.50 -10.11
CA GLN A 166 -3.98 -13.60 -10.21
C GLN A 166 -3.31 -13.85 -8.86
N PHE A 167 -2.88 -12.81 -8.16
CA PHE A 167 -2.30 -12.92 -6.83
C PHE A 167 -3.25 -13.57 -5.81
N PHE A 168 -4.51 -13.14 -5.75
CA PHE A 168 -5.49 -13.73 -4.83
C PHE A 168 -5.82 -15.18 -5.16
N TRP A 169 -5.90 -15.52 -6.44
CA TRP A 169 -6.11 -16.88 -6.88
C TRP A 169 -4.90 -17.77 -6.56
N GLY A 170 -3.69 -17.31 -6.85
CA GLY A 170 -2.45 -18.02 -6.55
C GLY A 170 -2.29 -18.33 -5.06
N LEU A 171 -2.69 -17.43 -4.16
CA LEU A 171 -2.70 -17.71 -2.72
C LEU A 171 -3.60 -18.89 -2.34
N GLN A 172 -4.80 -18.98 -2.95
CA GLN A 172 -5.74 -20.07 -2.68
C GLN A 172 -5.24 -21.39 -3.27
N GLU A 173 -4.80 -21.38 -4.53
CA GLU A 173 -4.27 -22.53 -5.25
C GLU A 173 -3.06 -23.15 -4.53
N MET A 174 -2.16 -22.31 -4.00
CA MET A 174 -0.99 -22.77 -3.27
C MET A 174 -1.27 -23.21 -1.83
N GLY A 175 -2.52 -23.08 -1.35
CA GLY A 175 -2.95 -23.48 -0.01
C GLY A 175 -2.62 -22.47 1.10
N TYR A 176 -2.41 -21.19 0.76
CA TYR A 176 -2.15 -20.12 1.73
C TYR A 176 -3.42 -19.39 2.22
N GLY A 177 -4.59 -19.83 1.76
CA GLY A 177 -5.89 -19.28 2.14
C GLY A 177 -6.29 -18.04 1.34
N SER A 178 -7.48 -17.53 1.65
CA SER A 178 -8.07 -16.39 0.94
C SER A 178 -7.61 -15.05 1.50
N TRP A 179 -7.35 -14.09 0.61
CA TRP A 179 -7.05 -12.72 1.02
C TRP A 179 -8.30 -12.03 1.59
N ILE A 180 -8.21 -11.55 2.83
CA ILE A 180 -9.31 -10.86 3.50
C ILE A 180 -9.32 -9.38 3.07
N GLY A 181 -10.34 -9.00 2.31
CA GLY A 181 -10.64 -7.62 1.92
C GLY A 181 -11.42 -6.85 2.99
N LYS A 182 -11.51 -5.53 2.80
CA LYS A 182 -12.49 -4.69 3.50
C LYS A 182 -13.80 -4.68 2.69
N PRO A 183 -14.94 -4.37 3.33
CA PRO A 183 -16.20 -4.15 2.61
C PRO A 183 -16.06 -3.07 1.53
N GLN A 184 -16.79 -3.20 0.42
CA GLN A 184 -16.68 -2.30 -0.74
C GLN A 184 -17.12 -0.87 -0.39
N GLU A 185 -18.03 -0.73 0.57
CA GLU A 185 -18.56 0.52 1.10
C GLU A 185 -17.46 1.43 1.63
N GLU A 186 -16.33 0.86 2.09
CA GLU A 186 -15.17 1.61 2.58
C GLU A 186 -14.42 2.35 1.45
N GLU A 187 -14.63 1.94 0.19
CA GLU A 187 -14.04 2.55 -0.99
C GLU A 187 -15.08 3.31 -1.84
N ALA A 188 -16.37 3.18 -1.53
CA ALA A 188 -17.48 3.82 -2.21
C ALA A 188 -17.75 5.25 -1.69
N PHE A 189 -16.72 6.10 -1.72
CA PHE A 189 -16.82 7.51 -1.32
C PHE A 189 -16.41 8.46 -2.44
N VAL A 190 -16.92 9.69 -2.36
CA VAL A 190 -16.56 10.84 -3.20
C VAL A 190 -15.80 11.87 -2.37
N LEU A 191 -14.98 12.69 -3.01
CA LEU A 191 -14.37 13.83 -2.32
C LEU A 191 -15.41 14.92 -2.05
N PRO A 192 -15.33 15.64 -0.91
CA PRO A 192 -16.14 16.83 -0.67
C PRO A 192 -15.90 17.84 -1.79
N GLU A 193 -16.95 18.51 -2.24
CA GLU A 193 -16.79 19.66 -3.14
C GLU A 193 -15.94 20.73 -2.46
N PRO A 194 -15.07 21.46 -3.20
CA PRO A 194 -14.43 22.64 -2.66
C PRO A 194 -15.52 23.58 -2.16
N ALA A 195 -15.43 24.02 -0.91
CA ALA A 195 -16.36 25.00 -0.35
C ALA A 195 -16.45 26.17 -1.33
N ALA A 196 -17.68 26.50 -1.77
CA ALA A 196 -17.91 27.70 -2.55
C ALA A 196 -17.26 28.88 -1.80
N PRO A 197 -16.50 29.75 -2.48
CA PRO A 197 -16.00 30.94 -1.82
C PRO A 197 -17.18 31.66 -1.17
N PRO A 198 -17.07 32.12 0.10
CA PRO A 198 -18.12 32.92 0.70
C PRO A 198 -18.39 34.07 -0.26
N PHE A 199 -19.64 34.15 -0.70
CA PHE A 199 -20.13 35.15 -1.66
C PHE A 199 -19.49 36.52 -1.37
N LEU A 200 -18.87 37.11 -2.40
CA LEU A 200 -18.44 38.51 -2.40
C LEU A 200 -19.63 39.44 -2.20
#